data_AF-A0AA35QXS0-F1
#
_entry.id   AF-A0AA35QXS0-F1
#
_cell.length_a   1.000
_cell.length_b   1.000
_cell.length_c   1.000
_cell.angle_alpha   90.00
_cell.angle_beta   90.00
_cell.angle_gamma   90.00
#
_symmetry.space_group_name_H-M   'P 1'
#
loop_
_entity.id
_entity.type
_entity.pdbx_description
1 polymer ?
#
loop_
_entity_poly.entity_id
_entity_poly.type
_entity_poly.pdbx_seq_one_letter_code
_entity_poly.pdbx_strand_id
1 'polypeptide(L)'
;MNATAEILKGNNPMKVEQIFGPDIKPYEVLEFESMLRYEDFQMFSEYGFQKNGRVIITRAPARLDVMGGIAAHCGANVLGLTLERSAVVGCQARQDRRLSALSFDTAIHGYQSAFQISIDDFYTDGNLKSYGACPIAFRAKPTSPMDRICPRRVFRTPERGADRLSAARRGGCC
;
A
#
# COMPACT_ATOMS: atom_id res chain seq x y z
N MET A 1 1.31 44.07 25.95
CA MET A 1 0.55 43.21 25.02
C MET A 1 1.55 42.49 24.12
N ASN A 2 2.00 41.29 24.50
CA ASN A 2 2.90 40.45 23.70
C ASN A 2 2.30 39.03 23.64
N ALA A 3 1.19 38.86 22.92
CA ALA A 3 0.51 37.58 22.77
C ALA A 3 0.89 36.84 21.47
N THR A 4 1.75 37.42 20.64
CA THR A 4 2.07 36.89 19.29
C THR A 4 3.30 35.98 19.25
N ALA A 5 4.15 35.97 20.27
CA ALA A 5 5.40 35.19 20.25
C ALA A 5 5.28 33.77 20.85
N GLU A 6 4.19 33.44 21.56
CA GLU A 6 4.02 32.11 22.16
C GLU A 6 3.29 31.10 21.27
N ILE A 7 2.53 31.56 20.26
CA ILE A 7 1.75 30.67 19.38
C ILE A 7 2.65 29.89 18.38
N LEU A 8 3.87 30.36 18.13
CA LEU A 8 4.82 29.70 17.22
C LEU A 8 5.77 28.69 17.90
N LYS A 9 5.70 28.51 19.23
CA LYS A 9 6.52 27.52 19.96
C LYS A 9 5.96 26.08 19.90
N GLY A 10 4.81 25.86 19.26
CA GLY A 10 4.09 24.58 19.30
C GLY A 10 4.33 23.61 18.13
N ASN A 11 4.88 24.06 17.00
CA ASN A 11 5.06 23.18 15.84
C ASN A 11 6.52 22.77 15.72
N ASN A 12 6.86 21.65 16.35
CA ASN A 12 8.12 21.00 16.07
C ASN A 12 8.06 20.51 14.60
N PRO A 13 8.87 21.08 13.69
CA PRO A 13 8.78 20.72 12.28
C PRO A 13 9.05 19.22 12.11
N MET A 14 8.31 18.59 11.21
CA MET A 14 8.44 17.17 10.92
C MET A 14 9.88 16.81 10.62
N LYS A 15 10.39 15.82 11.34
CA LYS A 15 11.75 15.35 11.19
C LYS A 15 11.75 14.12 10.29
N VAL A 16 12.28 14.28 9.09
CA VAL A 16 12.39 13.19 8.12
C VAL A 16 13.78 12.57 8.24
N GLU A 17 13.83 11.26 8.43
CA GLU A 17 15.09 10.53 8.62
C GLU A 17 15.11 9.24 7.80
N GLN A 18 16.30 8.93 7.29
CA GLN A 18 16.60 7.64 6.69
C GLN A 18 17.50 6.87 7.66
N ILE A 19 17.01 5.75 8.20
CA ILE A 19 17.78 4.95 9.17
C ILE A 19 18.86 4.12 8.48
N PHE A 20 18.55 3.59 7.29
CA PHE A 20 19.45 2.75 6.51
C PHE A 20 19.41 3.12 5.03
N GLY A 21 20.57 3.15 4.39
CA GLY A 21 20.72 3.21 2.93
C GLY A 21 22.00 3.93 2.51
N PRO A 22 22.17 4.18 1.20
CA PRO A 22 23.39 4.77 0.66
C PRO A 22 23.56 6.24 1.08
N ASP A 23 24.82 6.69 1.14
CA ASP A 23 25.17 8.09 1.45
C ASP A 23 24.55 9.06 0.44
N ILE A 24 24.55 8.67 -0.83
CA ILE A 24 23.87 9.39 -1.91
C ILE A 24 22.44 8.85 -1.99
N LYS A 25 21.48 9.70 -1.61
CA LYS A 25 20.05 9.34 -1.65
C LYS A 25 19.59 9.09 -3.09
N PRO A 26 18.94 7.95 -3.38
CA PRO A 26 18.31 7.71 -4.67
C PRO A 26 17.23 8.74 -4.98
N TYR A 27 16.95 8.94 -6.26
CA TYR A 27 15.95 9.92 -6.72
C TYR A 27 14.58 9.72 -6.06
N GLU A 28 14.12 8.48 -5.94
CA GLU A 28 12.79 8.17 -5.39
C GLU A 28 12.69 8.56 -3.90
N VAL A 29 13.80 8.51 -3.15
CA VAL A 29 13.85 8.98 -1.76
C VAL A 29 13.80 10.50 -1.71
N LEU A 30 14.53 11.19 -2.60
CA LEU A 30 14.52 12.66 -2.67
C LEU A 30 13.16 13.20 -3.09
N GLU A 31 12.50 12.54 -4.04
CA GLU A 31 11.14 12.86 -4.47
C GLU A 31 10.16 12.72 -3.30
N PHE A 32 10.19 11.59 -2.58
CA PHE A 32 9.34 11.36 -1.40
C PHE A 32 9.59 12.40 -0.30
N GLU A 33 10.86 12.74 -0.01
CA GLU A 33 11.22 13.80 0.93
C GLU A 33 10.67 15.16 0.50
N SER A 34 10.65 15.44 -0.79
CA SER A 34 10.14 16.68 -1.35
C SER A 34 8.61 16.74 -1.22
N MET A 35 7.90 15.64 -1.48
CA MET A 35 6.45 15.55 -1.25
C MET A 35 6.07 15.80 0.21
N LEU A 36 6.85 15.27 1.17
CA LEU A 36 6.64 15.56 2.59
C LEU A 36 6.93 17.03 2.91
N ARG A 37 8.01 17.60 2.35
CA ARG A 37 8.42 18.99 2.61
C ARG A 37 7.43 20.00 2.05
N TYR A 38 6.89 19.77 0.87
CA TYR A 38 5.92 20.65 0.20
C TYR A 38 4.48 20.40 0.65
N GLU A 39 4.28 19.59 1.70
CA GLU A 39 2.98 19.26 2.26
C GLU A 39 1.98 18.76 1.21
N ASP A 40 2.40 17.80 0.38
CA ASP A 40 1.53 17.24 -0.66
C ASP A 40 0.18 16.79 -0.07
N PHE A 41 -0.92 17.24 -0.67
CA PHE A 41 -2.26 17.00 -0.16
C PHE A 41 -2.59 15.52 0.02
N GLN A 42 -2.05 14.64 -0.84
CA GLN A 42 -2.27 13.20 -0.72
C GLN A 42 -1.57 12.64 0.53
N MET A 43 -0.34 13.12 0.81
CA MET A 43 0.49 12.71 1.94
C MET A 43 -0.08 13.14 3.30
N PHE A 44 -0.78 14.28 3.35
CA PHE A 44 -1.37 14.83 4.59
C PHE A 44 -2.90 14.71 4.65
N SER A 45 -3.47 13.78 3.89
CA SER A 45 -4.88 13.42 3.97
C SER A 45 -5.25 12.76 5.32
N GLU A 46 -6.53 12.49 5.55
CA GLU A 46 -7.03 11.84 6.77
C GLU A 46 -6.30 10.51 7.11
N TYR A 47 -5.83 9.80 6.09
CA TYR A 47 -5.13 8.51 6.19
C TYR A 47 -3.60 8.65 6.17
N GLY A 48 -3.11 9.87 5.95
CA GLY A 48 -1.70 10.17 5.74
C GLY A 48 -0.93 10.49 7.01
N PHE A 49 0.18 11.21 6.82
CA PHE A 49 1.08 11.64 7.87
C PHE A 49 0.49 12.79 8.70
N GLN A 50 0.84 12.82 9.98
CA GLN A 50 0.64 13.97 10.84
C GLN A 50 1.73 15.00 10.56
N LYS A 51 1.37 16.29 10.57
CA LYS A 51 2.31 17.40 10.28
C LYS A 51 3.47 17.51 11.27
N ASN A 52 3.33 16.93 12.45
CA ASN A 52 4.33 16.95 13.51
C ASN A 52 4.88 15.54 13.76
N GLY A 53 6.13 15.46 14.22
CA GLY A 53 6.76 14.20 14.63
C GLY A 53 7.83 13.69 13.65
N ARG A 54 8.25 12.44 13.84
CA ARG A 54 9.36 11.83 13.09
C ARG A 54 8.82 10.87 12.03
N VAL A 55 9.23 11.08 10.79
CA VAL A 55 8.95 10.17 9.66
C VAL A 55 10.24 9.45 9.30
N ILE A 56 10.18 8.13 9.25
CA ILE A 56 11.27 7.27 8.82
C ILE A 56 11.01 6.90 7.36
N ILE A 57 11.94 7.20 6.47
CA ILE A 57 11.89 6.77 5.06
C ILE A 57 12.80 5.57 4.88
N THR A 58 12.29 4.56 4.19
CA THR A 58 13.03 3.38 3.79
C THR A 58 12.77 3.03 2.32
N ARG A 59 13.71 2.31 1.72
CA ARG A 59 13.67 1.87 0.32
C ARG A 59 14.01 0.39 0.25
N ALA A 60 13.21 -0.37 -0.48
CA ALA A 60 13.46 -1.77 -0.79
C ALA A 60 13.56 -1.95 -2.33
N PRO A 61 14.72 -2.37 -2.88
CA PRO A 61 14.85 -2.63 -4.30
C PRO A 61 14.05 -3.87 -4.70
N ALA A 62 13.52 -3.86 -5.93
CA ALA A 62 12.95 -5.05 -6.54
C ALA A 62 14.05 -6.08 -6.83
N ARG A 63 13.66 -7.35 -6.97
CA ARG A 63 14.56 -8.44 -7.33
C ARG A 63 14.15 -9.06 -8.66
N LEU A 64 15.14 -9.53 -9.41
CA LEU A 64 14.98 -10.30 -10.63
C LEU A 64 15.67 -11.65 -10.47
N ASP A 65 14.93 -12.72 -10.66
CA ASP A 65 15.47 -14.08 -10.63
C ASP A 65 15.95 -14.44 -12.05
N VAL A 66 17.26 -14.42 -12.28
CA VAL A 66 17.89 -14.76 -13.57
C VAL A 66 17.89 -16.27 -13.80
N MET A 67 18.09 -17.04 -12.73
CA MET A 67 18.04 -18.50 -12.75
C MET A 67 17.40 -19.01 -11.46
N GLY A 68 16.59 -20.07 -11.58
CA GLY A 68 16.17 -20.84 -10.41
C GLY A 68 15.02 -20.25 -9.61
N GLY A 69 14.21 -19.35 -10.19
CA GLY A 69 13.08 -18.71 -9.48
C GLY A 69 12.14 -19.72 -8.80
N ILE A 70 11.65 -20.73 -9.52
CA ILE A 70 10.81 -21.80 -8.96
C ILE A 70 11.65 -22.80 -8.15
N ALA A 71 12.91 -23.01 -8.56
CA ALA A 71 13.80 -24.01 -7.97
C ALA A 71 14.25 -23.63 -6.54
N ALA A 72 14.07 -22.37 -6.14
CA ALA A 72 14.29 -21.87 -4.79
C ALA A 72 13.59 -22.69 -3.70
N HIS A 73 12.42 -23.27 -4.01
CA HIS A 73 11.63 -24.05 -3.06
C HIS A 73 12.14 -25.49 -2.88
N CYS A 74 13.01 -25.97 -3.77
CA CYS A 74 13.47 -27.36 -3.80
C CYS A 74 14.93 -27.51 -3.30
N GLY A 75 15.50 -26.47 -2.70
CA GLY A 75 16.91 -26.47 -2.25
C GLY A 75 17.93 -26.37 -3.39
N ALA A 76 17.50 -25.95 -4.59
CA ALA A 76 18.41 -25.73 -5.70
C ALA A 76 19.07 -24.34 -5.62
N ASN A 77 20.16 -24.16 -6.36
CA ASN A 77 20.82 -22.87 -6.48
C ASN A 77 19.93 -21.86 -7.22
N VAL A 78 19.93 -20.63 -6.74
CA VAL A 78 19.19 -19.50 -7.30
C VAL A 78 20.18 -18.38 -7.61
N LEU A 79 20.02 -17.75 -8.77
CA LEU A 79 20.75 -16.54 -9.14
C LEU A 79 19.77 -15.38 -9.23
N GLY A 80 19.80 -14.51 -8.23
CA GLY A 80 18.98 -13.30 -8.16
C GLY A 80 19.84 -12.04 -8.20
N LEU A 81 19.32 -10.98 -8.82
CA LEU A 81 19.92 -9.65 -8.83
C LEU A 81 18.92 -8.62 -8.31
N THR A 82 19.42 -7.54 -7.73
CA THR A 82 18.59 -6.38 -7.39
C THR A 82 18.42 -5.50 -8.62
N LEU A 83 17.22 -4.92 -8.74
CA LEU A 83 16.91 -3.94 -9.77
C LEU A 83 17.01 -2.53 -9.21
N GLU A 84 17.21 -1.57 -10.10
CA GLU A 84 17.11 -0.15 -9.76
C GLU A 84 15.69 0.22 -9.31
N ARG A 85 14.66 -0.37 -9.93
CA ARG A 85 13.26 -0.18 -9.53
C ARG A 85 13.07 -0.57 -8.07
N SER A 86 12.41 0.28 -7.29
CA SER A 86 12.28 0.11 -5.85
C SER A 86 10.90 0.51 -5.33
N ALA A 87 10.58 0.04 -4.12
CA ALA A 87 9.48 0.53 -3.33
C ALA A 87 10.03 1.46 -2.24
N VAL A 88 9.47 2.67 -2.13
CA VAL A 88 9.79 3.64 -1.07
C VAL A 88 8.62 3.71 -0.11
N VAL A 89 8.91 3.67 1.19
CA VAL A 89 7.90 3.72 2.24
C VAL A 89 8.32 4.74 3.29
N GLY A 90 7.39 5.61 3.66
CA GLY A 90 7.48 6.46 4.84
C GLY A 90 6.66 5.87 5.98
N CYS A 91 7.24 5.80 7.17
CA CYS A 91 6.58 5.31 8.39
C CYS A 91 6.63 6.39 9.48
N GLN A 92 5.48 6.65 10.10
CA GLN A 92 5.37 7.57 11.24
C GLN A 92 4.64 6.87 12.38
N ALA A 93 5.23 6.90 13.57
CA ALA A 93 4.57 6.42 14.77
C ALA A 93 3.42 7.37 15.15
N ARG A 94 2.22 6.82 15.37
CA ARG A 94 1.02 7.56 15.79
C ARG A 94 0.61 7.15 17.20
N GLN A 95 -0.11 8.04 17.89
CA GLN A 95 -0.62 7.79 19.24
C GLN A 95 -2.13 7.51 19.27
N ASP A 96 -2.82 7.60 18.13
CA ASP A 96 -4.27 7.46 18.01
C ASP A 96 -4.76 6.01 17.94
N ARG A 97 -3.89 5.04 18.23
CA ARG A 97 -4.15 3.59 18.16
C ARG A 97 -4.76 3.13 16.83
N ARG A 98 -4.46 3.82 15.74
CA ARG A 98 -4.89 3.45 14.39
C ARG A 98 -3.69 3.08 13.53
N LEU A 99 -3.85 2.03 12.75
CA LEU A 99 -2.93 1.69 11.67
C LEU A 99 -3.54 2.23 10.37
N SER A 100 -2.84 3.17 9.74
CA SER A 100 -3.21 3.72 8.42
C SER A 100 -2.12 3.37 7.41
N ALA A 101 -2.53 2.97 6.21
CA ALA A 101 -1.65 2.75 5.08
C ALA A 101 -2.18 3.51 3.87
N LEU A 102 -1.28 4.25 3.22
CA LEU A 102 -1.56 5.00 2.00
C LEU A 102 -0.60 4.50 0.91
N SER A 103 -1.14 4.17 -0.25
CA SER A 103 -0.39 3.69 -1.41
C SER A 103 -0.75 4.51 -2.63
N PHE A 104 0.26 5.14 -3.22
CA PHE A 104 0.16 5.91 -4.44
C PHE A 104 -0.02 4.97 -5.64
N ASP A 105 -0.59 5.49 -6.74
CA ASP A 105 -0.81 4.78 -8.02
C ASP A 105 -1.73 3.54 -8.00
N THR A 106 -2.24 3.14 -6.84
CA THR A 106 -3.23 2.05 -6.70
C THR A 106 -4.51 2.28 -7.49
N ALA A 107 -4.96 3.54 -7.60
CA ALA A 107 -6.16 3.90 -8.35
C ALA A 107 -6.03 3.60 -9.85
N ILE A 108 -4.82 3.67 -10.41
CA ILE A 108 -4.53 3.32 -11.82
C ILE A 108 -4.81 1.83 -12.06
N HIS A 109 -4.66 1.01 -11.03
CA HIS A 109 -4.89 -0.43 -11.06
C HIS A 109 -6.24 -0.85 -10.47
N GLY A 110 -7.13 0.10 -10.16
CA GLY A 110 -8.46 -0.17 -9.60
C GLY A 110 -8.46 -0.62 -8.13
N TYR A 111 -7.36 -0.41 -7.40
CA TYR A 111 -7.26 -0.72 -5.97
C TYR A 111 -7.57 0.51 -5.12
N GLN A 112 -8.00 0.28 -3.87
CA GLN A 112 -8.16 1.33 -2.88
C GLN A 112 -6.78 1.85 -2.45
N SER A 113 -6.60 3.17 -2.47
CA SER A 113 -5.33 3.82 -2.14
C SER A 113 -5.09 4.00 -0.65
N ALA A 114 -6.15 4.03 0.15
CA ALA A 114 -6.08 4.25 1.58
C ALA A 114 -6.76 3.11 2.34
N PHE A 115 -6.11 2.67 3.42
CA PHE A 115 -6.59 1.66 4.33
C PHE A 115 -6.40 2.16 5.77
N GLN A 116 -7.39 1.89 6.63
CA GLN A 116 -7.28 2.16 8.06
C GLN A 116 -7.99 1.07 8.85
N ILE A 117 -7.39 0.69 9.98
CA ILE A 117 -7.95 -0.22 10.97
C ILE A 117 -7.60 0.26 12.38
N SER A 118 -8.50 0.04 13.34
CA SER A 118 -8.20 0.30 14.74
C SER A 118 -7.34 -0.82 15.29
N ILE A 119 -6.30 -0.49 16.07
CA ILE A 119 -5.50 -1.49 16.77
C ILE A 119 -6.37 -2.21 17.82
N ASP A 120 -7.41 -1.54 18.34
CA ASP A 120 -8.35 -2.12 19.31
C ASP A 120 -9.19 -3.26 18.71
N ASP A 121 -9.33 -3.32 17.37
CA ASP A 121 -10.04 -4.41 16.69
C ASP A 121 -9.31 -5.75 16.83
N PHE A 122 -8.03 -5.74 17.22
CA PHE A 122 -7.25 -6.94 17.53
C PHE A 122 -7.41 -7.41 18.97
N TYR A 123 -8.19 -6.72 19.79
CA TYR A 123 -8.41 -7.07 21.20
C TYR A 123 -9.85 -7.53 21.45
N THR A 124 -10.03 -8.38 22.46
CA THR A 124 -11.34 -8.77 23.01
C THR A 124 -11.17 -8.91 24.51
N ASP A 125 -11.96 -8.16 25.27
CA ASP A 125 -11.87 -8.10 26.74
C ASP A 125 -10.44 -7.80 27.25
N GLY A 126 -9.73 -6.90 26.55
CA GLY A 126 -8.36 -6.50 26.87
C GLY A 126 -7.28 -7.51 26.47
N ASN A 127 -7.65 -8.68 25.96
CA ASN A 127 -6.71 -9.70 25.49
C ASN A 127 -6.56 -9.67 23.97
N LEU A 128 -5.36 -9.93 23.48
CA LEU A 128 -5.09 -10.03 22.05
C LEU A 128 -5.85 -11.23 21.47
N LYS A 129 -6.58 -11.02 20.37
CA LYS A 129 -7.27 -12.08 19.63
C LYS A 129 -6.26 -13.12 19.14
N SER A 130 -6.68 -14.39 19.11
CA SER A 130 -5.90 -15.44 18.46
C SER A 130 -5.77 -15.15 16.96
N TYR A 131 -4.67 -15.59 16.35
CA TYR A 131 -4.43 -15.37 14.92
C TYR A 131 -5.59 -15.84 14.04
N GLY A 132 -6.24 -16.96 14.37
CA GLY A 132 -7.39 -17.49 13.61
C GLY A 132 -8.65 -16.61 13.65
N ALA A 133 -8.78 -15.71 14.64
CA ALA A 133 -9.90 -14.78 14.77
C ALA A 133 -9.68 -13.45 14.03
N CYS A 134 -8.43 -13.09 13.72
CA CYS A 134 -8.06 -11.85 13.04
C CYS A 134 -8.55 -11.72 11.57
N PRO A 135 -8.64 -12.79 10.75
CA PRO A 135 -9.10 -12.69 9.36
C PRO A 135 -10.49 -12.08 9.20
N ILE A 136 -11.35 -12.20 10.22
CA ILE A 136 -12.68 -11.59 10.22
C ILE A 136 -12.56 -10.05 10.23
N ALA A 137 -11.63 -9.50 11.02
CA ALA A 137 -11.39 -8.07 11.08
C ALA A 137 -10.82 -7.51 9.75
N PHE A 138 -9.98 -8.28 9.05
CA PHE A 138 -9.44 -7.88 7.74
C PHE A 138 -10.43 -8.02 6.58
N ARG A 139 -11.44 -8.89 6.71
CA ARG A 139 -12.52 -9.05 5.72
C ARG A 139 -13.65 -8.04 5.90
N ALA A 140 -13.78 -7.44 7.09
CA ALA A 140 -14.67 -6.31 7.29
C ALA A 140 -14.20 -5.15 6.40
N LYS A 141 -15.14 -4.52 5.69
CA LYS A 141 -14.84 -3.48 4.72
C LYS A 141 -14.09 -2.33 5.45
N PRO A 142 -12.85 -2.00 5.06
CA PRO A 142 -12.14 -0.90 5.69
C PRO A 142 -12.95 0.39 5.50
N THR A 143 -13.01 1.22 6.54
CA THR A 143 -13.63 2.54 6.47
C THR A 143 -12.81 3.42 5.52
N SER A 144 -13.27 3.57 4.28
CA SER A 144 -12.71 4.50 3.30
C SER A 144 -13.79 5.51 2.86
N PRO A 145 -13.55 6.84 2.86
CA PRO A 145 -14.49 7.85 2.38
C PRO A 145 -14.38 8.07 0.86
N MET A 146 -13.42 7.41 0.19
CA MET A 146 -13.07 7.57 -1.23
C MET A 146 -14.03 6.83 -2.19
N ASP A 147 -15.24 6.49 -1.76
CA ASP A 147 -16.29 5.93 -2.65
C ASP A 147 -16.91 7.00 -3.60
N ARG A 148 -16.47 8.27 -3.55
CA ARG A 148 -17.05 9.36 -4.36
C ARG A 148 -16.26 9.74 -5.62
N ILE A 149 -15.05 9.23 -5.86
CA ILE A 149 -14.20 9.66 -7.00
C ILE A 149 -13.81 8.49 -7.94
N CYS A 150 -14.25 7.25 -7.68
CA CYS A 150 -14.18 6.21 -8.70
C CYS A 150 -15.46 6.23 -9.55
N PRO A 151 -15.43 6.65 -10.84
CA PRO A 151 -16.54 6.35 -11.72
C PRO A 151 -16.63 4.83 -11.82
N ARG A 152 -17.74 4.26 -11.33
CA ARG A 152 -18.11 2.86 -11.54
C ARG A 152 -18.14 2.60 -13.04
N ARG A 153 -17.01 2.20 -13.63
CA ARG A 153 -17.01 1.59 -14.93
C ARG A 153 -17.45 0.14 -14.70
N VAL A 154 -18.76 -0.04 -14.73
CA VAL A 154 -19.41 -1.35 -14.76
C VAL A 154 -18.83 -2.08 -15.97
N PHE A 155 -17.83 -2.93 -15.74
CA PHE A 155 -17.44 -3.93 -16.72
C PHE A 155 -18.62 -4.90 -16.80
N ARG A 156 -19.47 -4.71 -17.80
CA ARG A 156 -20.39 -5.75 -18.26
C ARG A 156 -19.50 -6.92 -18.70
N THR A 157 -19.67 -8.06 -18.04
CA THR A 157 -19.26 -9.36 -18.58
C THR A 157 -19.88 -9.52 -19.97
N PRO A 158 -19.13 -9.97 -20.99
CA PRO A 158 -19.75 -10.39 -22.24
C PRO A 158 -20.48 -11.70 -21.96
N GLU A 159 -21.80 -11.63 -21.91
CA GLU A 159 -22.63 -12.81 -22.09
C GLU A 159 -22.58 -13.31 -23.55
N ARG A 160 -22.63 -14.64 -23.66
CA ARG A 160 -22.99 -15.49 -24.81
C ARG A 160 -21.90 -15.96 -25.77
N GLY A 161 -21.72 -17.27 -25.70
CA GLY A 161 -21.27 -18.13 -26.79
C GLY A 161 -21.66 -19.59 -26.56
N ALA A 162 -22.85 -19.85 -26.02
CA ALA A 162 -23.45 -21.19 -26.02
C ALA A 162 -24.56 -21.24 -27.07
N ASP A 163 -24.61 -22.35 -27.79
CA ASP A 163 -25.57 -22.79 -28.82
C ASP A 163 -25.46 -22.19 -30.23
N ARG A 164 -24.90 -22.99 -31.14
CA ARG A 164 -25.66 -23.66 -32.23
C ARG A 164 -24.71 -24.34 -33.21
N LEU A 165 -24.60 -25.66 -33.14
CA LEU A 165 -24.21 -26.49 -34.29
C LEU A 165 -25.09 -27.74 -34.29
N SER A 166 -26.23 -27.63 -34.98
CA SER A 166 -27.06 -28.76 -35.34
C SER A 166 -26.83 -29.13 -36.81
N ALA A 167 -26.49 -30.40 -37.00
CA ALA A 167 -26.78 -31.27 -38.16
C ALA A 167 -26.15 -30.98 -39.53
N ALA A 168 -25.20 -31.85 -39.92
CA ALA A 168 -25.06 -32.38 -41.28
C ALA A 168 -24.37 -33.77 -41.31
N ARG A 169 -25.23 -34.79 -41.33
CA ARG A 169 -25.14 -36.17 -41.86
C ARG A 169 -23.91 -36.61 -42.71
N ARG A 170 -23.51 -37.87 -42.44
CA ARG A 170 -23.17 -39.04 -43.32
C ARG A 170 -21.69 -39.50 -43.49
N GLY A 171 -21.47 -40.78 -43.14
CA GLY A 171 -20.51 -41.74 -43.73
C GLY A 171 -19.13 -41.77 -43.08
N GLY A 172 -18.52 -42.91 -42.70
CA GLY A 172 -18.88 -44.32 -42.80
C GLY A 172 -17.83 -45.20 -42.07
N CYS A 173 -18.14 -46.49 -41.98
CA CYS A 173 -17.29 -47.60 -41.54
C CYS A 173 -15.79 -47.47 -41.87
N CYS A 174 -14.92 -47.67 -40.88
CA CYS A 174 -14.14 -48.90 -40.64
C CYS A 174 -13.23 -48.65 -39.42
#